data_AF-A0A1G8ZAT0-F1
#
_entry.id   AF-A0A1G8ZAT0-F1
#
_cell.length_a   1.000
_cell.length_b   1.000
_cell.length_c   1.000
_cell.angle_alpha   90.00
_cell.angle_beta   90.00
_cell.angle_gamma   90.00
#
_symmetry.space_group_name_H-M   'P 1'
#
loop_
_entity.id
_entity.type
_entity.pdbx_description
1 polymer ?
#
loop_
_entity_poly.entity_id
_entity_poly.type
_entity_poly.pdbx_seq_one_letter_code
_entity_poly.pdbx_strand_id
1 'polypeptide(L)'
;MGDTYALRVQVESHEYDGEFYLVGDGYGTPADVLDNVAADHLLRIANARRIEEYLLDVLKHGENTGEAEYEATDSDVECWIHVDISYRRYAFGVGDRVFEFSSEPSKSEIASTVTQLQP
;
A
#
# COMPACT_ATOMS: atom_id res chain seq x y z
N MET A 1 14.49 0.70 19.07
CA MET A 1 13.14 0.67 18.49
C MET A 1 13.18 1.62 17.33
N GLY A 2 13.08 1.09 16.12
CA GLY A 2 12.72 1.91 14.96
C GLY A 2 11.21 2.09 14.97
N ASP A 3 10.73 3.10 14.27
CA ASP A 3 9.30 3.32 14.13
C ASP A 3 8.68 2.13 13.35
N THR A 4 7.60 1.58 13.89
CA THR A 4 6.88 0.45 13.29
C THR A 4 5.76 0.99 12.42
N TYR A 5 5.65 0.47 11.20
CA TYR A 5 4.56 0.81 10.28
C TYR A 5 3.62 -0.37 10.06
N ALA A 6 2.36 -0.04 9.79
CA ALA A 6 1.32 -0.94 9.34
C ALA A 6 0.76 -0.41 8.01
N LEU A 7 0.65 -1.29 7.02
CA LEU A 7 0.06 -1.01 5.72
C LEU A 7 -1.01 -2.04 5.38
N ARG A 8 -2.25 -1.59 5.25
CA ARG A 8 -3.35 -2.38 4.67
C ARG A 8 -3.41 -2.18 3.16
N VAL A 9 -3.49 -3.27 2.41
CA VAL A 9 -3.65 -3.25 0.96
C VAL A 9 -4.99 -3.88 0.59
N GLN A 10 -5.92 -3.07 0.10
CA GLN A 10 -7.20 -3.55 -0.42
C GLN A 10 -7.16 -3.56 -1.95
N VAL A 11 -7.56 -4.68 -2.55
CA VAL A 11 -7.59 -4.86 -4.00
C VAL A 11 -8.94 -5.40 -4.45
N GLU A 12 -9.56 -4.68 -5.38
CA GLU A 12 -10.85 -5.00 -6.00
C GLU A 12 -10.70 -5.17 -7.51
N SER A 13 -11.43 -6.13 -8.07
CA SER A 13 -11.56 -6.39 -9.50
C SER A 13 -12.90 -7.08 -9.76
N HIS A 14 -13.20 -7.39 -11.03
CA HIS A 14 -14.44 -8.09 -11.38
C HIS A 14 -14.58 -9.48 -10.75
N GLU A 15 -13.47 -10.18 -10.49
CA GLU A 15 -13.46 -11.57 -10.00
C GLU A 15 -12.78 -11.74 -8.64
N TYR A 16 -12.26 -10.65 -8.07
CA TYR A 16 -11.49 -10.67 -6.83
C TYR A 16 -11.81 -9.43 -5.99
N ASP A 17 -12.11 -9.65 -4.72
CA ASP A 17 -12.21 -8.63 -3.69
C ASP A 17 -11.52 -9.19 -2.45
N GLY A 18 -10.46 -8.51 -2.00
CA GLY A 18 -9.69 -8.99 -0.86
C GLY A 18 -8.65 -7.98 -0.39
N GLU A 19 -8.16 -8.25 0.81
CA GLU A 19 -7.15 -7.43 1.46
C GLU A 19 -6.02 -8.28 2.04
N PHE A 20 -4.87 -7.65 2.21
CA PHE A 20 -3.74 -8.21 2.94
C PHE A 20 -2.98 -7.08 3.63
N TYR A 21 -2.07 -7.49 4.51
CA TYR A 21 -1.47 -6.58 5.47
C TYR A 21 0.04 -6.73 5.47
N LEU A 22 0.74 -5.63 5.69
CA LEU A 22 2.18 -5.59 5.87
C LEU A 22 2.49 -4.85 7.16
N VAL A 23 3.44 -5.38 7.90
CA VAL A 23 3.98 -4.78 9.12
C VAL A 23 5.50 -4.83 9.03
N GLY A 24 6.16 -3.75 9.42
CA GLY A 24 7.61 -3.73 9.48
C GLY A 24 8.17 -2.54 10.24
N ASP A 25 9.49 -2.48 10.34
CA ASP A 25 10.21 -1.42 11.05
C ASP A 25 10.99 -0.53 10.08
N GLY A 26 11.24 0.73 10.49
CA GLY A 26 12.23 1.60 9.86
C GLY A 26 11.68 2.75 9.01
N TYR A 27 10.35 2.89 8.91
CA TYR A 27 9.68 3.99 8.21
C TYR A 27 8.77 4.76 9.16
N GLY A 28 9.29 5.86 9.71
CA GLY A 28 8.65 6.61 10.79
C GLY A 28 7.67 7.69 10.38
N THR A 29 7.43 7.86 9.07
CA THR A 29 6.41 8.78 8.57
C THR A 29 5.57 8.15 7.47
N PRO A 30 4.32 8.61 7.26
CA PRO A 30 3.53 8.17 6.13
C PRO A 30 4.18 8.47 4.77
N ALA A 31 5.00 9.53 4.69
CA ALA A 31 5.77 9.86 3.51
C ALA A 31 6.83 8.78 3.21
N ASP A 32 7.52 8.28 4.26
CA ASP A 32 8.50 7.20 4.13
C ASP A 32 7.82 5.88 3.70
N VAL A 33 6.68 5.56 4.32
CA VAL A 33 5.89 4.38 3.96
C VAL A 33 5.40 4.47 2.50
N LEU A 34 4.95 5.65 2.07
CA LEU A 34 4.56 5.86 0.68
C LEU A 34 5.74 5.69 -0.28
N ASP A 35 6.86 6.35 -0.04
CA ASP A 35 7.99 6.37 -0.98
C ASP A 35 8.68 5.00 -1.12
N ASN A 36 8.67 4.19 -0.06
CA ASN A 36 9.43 2.94 -0.01
C ASN A 36 8.58 1.67 -0.11
N VAL A 37 7.42 1.61 0.55
CA VAL A 37 6.62 0.38 0.65
C VAL A 37 5.38 0.46 -0.23
N ALA A 38 4.50 1.43 0.02
CA ALA A 38 3.24 1.51 -0.73
C ALA A 38 3.48 1.82 -2.21
N ALA A 39 4.49 2.63 -2.56
CA ALA A 39 4.87 2.87 -3.95
C ALA A 39 5.26 1.59 -4.70
N ASP A 40 6.02 0.69 -4.07
CA ASP A 40 6.41 -0.58 -4.69
C ASP A 40 5.18 -1.42 -5.01
N HIS A 41 4.27 -1.58 -4.05
CA HIS A 41 3.03 -2.34 -4.25
C HIS A 41 2.10 -1.68 -5.27
N LEU A 42 1.89 -0.37 -5.20
CA LEU A 42 1.09 0.37 -6.19
C LEU A 42 1.62 0.18 -7.61
N LEU A 43 2.94 0.29 -7.80
CA LEU A 43 3.59 0.10 -9.10
C LEU A 43 3.54 -1.36 -9.55
N ARG A 44 3.78 -2.32 -8.66
CA ARG A 44 3.69 -3.76 -8.99
C ARG A 44 2.27 -4.15 -9.40
N ILE A 45 1.25 -3.68 -8.69
CA ILE A 45 -0.16 -3.92 -9.05
C ILE A 45 -0.48 -3.28 -10.40
N ALA A 46 -0.12 -2.01 -10.62
CA ALA A 46 -0.39 -1.30 -11.86
C ALA A 46 0.31 -1.94 -13.08
N ASN A 47 1.47 -2.57 -12.89
CA ASN A 47 2.20 -3.26 -13.96
C ASN A 47 1.86 -4.75 -14.07
N ALA A 48 1.06 -5.31 -13.17
CA ALA A 48 0.69 -6.70 -13.20
C ALA A 48 -0.23 -6.99 -14.40
N ARG A 49 0.07 -8.04 -15.16
CA ARG A 49 -0.84 -8.51 -16.22
C ARG A 49 -2.12 -9.12 -15.64
N ARG A 50 -1.99 -9.73 -14.46
CA ARG A 50 -3.03 -10.42 -13.72
C ARG A 50 -2.78 -10.20 -12.24
N ILE A 51 -3.82 -9.91 -11.47
CA ILE A 51 -3.66 -9.60 -10.05
C ILE A 51 -3.16 -10.82 -9.26
N GLU A 52 -3.54 -12.02 -9.69
CA GLU A 52 -3.12 -13.27 -9.06
C GLU A 52 -1.61 -13.50 -9.17
N GLU A 53 -0.96 -12.99 -10.22
CA GLU A 53 0.50 -13.05 -10.34
C GLU A 53 1.16 -12.19 -9.26
N TYR A 54 0.63 -10.99 -9.02
CA TYR A 54 1.09 -10.10 -7.95
C TYR A 54 0.84 -10.71 -6.57
N LEU A 55 -0.36 -11.22 -6.29
CA LEU A 55 -0.69 -11.82 -5.00
C LEU A 55 0.20 -13.04 -4.69
N LEU A 56 0.45 -13.88 -5.70
CA LEU A 56 1.36 -15.02 -5.56
C LEU A 56 2.80 -14.56 -5.30
N ASP A 57 3.22 -13.45 -5.91
CA ASP A 57 4.54 -12.88 -5.71
C ASP A 57 4.73 -12.35 -4.28
N VAL A 58 3.75 -11.61 -3.75
CA VAL A 58 3.71 -11.15 -2.35
C VAL A 58 3.82 -12.33 -1.37
N LEU A 59 3.03 -13.38 -1.60
CA LEU A 59 3.06 -14.60 -0.77
C LEU A 59 4.42 -15.32 -0.83
N LYS A 60 5.05 -15.39 -2.00
CA LYS A 60 6.35 -16.06 -2.16
C LYS A 60 7.49 -15.33 -1.46
N HIS A 61 7.43 -14.01 -1.42
CA HIS A 61 8.42 -13.19 -0.74
C HIS A 61 8.16 -13.08 0.77
N GLY A 62 7.01 -13.57 1.25
CA GLY A 62 6.64 -13.49 2.67
C GLY A 62 6.45 -12.05 3.13
N GLU A 63 6.02 -11.17 2.22
CA GLU A 63 5.81 -9.74 2.51
C GLU A 63 4.56 -9.52 3.36
N ASN A 64 3.58 -10.43 3.26
CA ASN A 64 2.31 -10.30 3.97
C ASN A 64 2.38 -10.90 5.38
N THR A 65 1.67 -10.25 6.30
CA THR A 65 1.32 -10.80 7.61
C THR A 65 -0.17 -11.19 7.66
N GLY A 66 -0.58 -11.84 8.75
CA GLY A 66 -1.98 -12.15 9.01
C GLY A 66 -2.71 -10.97 9.63
N GLU A 67 -4.03 -10.89 9.41
CA GLU A 67 -4.91 -9.85 9.99
C GLU A 67 -4.76 -9.73 11.51
N ALA A 68 -4.76 -10.86 12.23
CA ALA A 68 -4.63 -10.86 13.68
C ALA A 68 -3.28 -10.30 14.18
N GLU A 69 -2.21 -10.45 13.40
CA GLU A 69 -0.90 -9.88 13.73
C GLU A 69 -0.88 -8.38 13.41
N TYR A 70 -1.45 -7.98 12.27
CA TYR A 70 -1.65 -6.58 11.92
C TYR A 70 -2.45 -5.83 13.00
N GLU A 71 -3.62 -6.35 13.40
CA GLU A 71 -4.46 -5.71 14.43
C GLU A 71 -3.80 -5.66 15.82
N ALA A 72 -2.93 -6.63 16.13
CA ALA A 72 -2.19 -6.66 17.39
C ALA A 72 -0.94 -5.77 17.39
N THR A 73 -0.53 -5.25 16.22
CA THR A 73 0.67 -4.42 16.09
C THR A 73 0.35 -2.99 16.53
N ASP A 74 1.02 -2.55 17.58
CA ASP A 74 1.02 -1.14 18.01
C ASP A 74 1.92 -0.33 17.07
N SER A 75 1.35 0.14 15.96
CA SER A 75 2.09 0.81 14.88
C SER A 75 2.17 2.31 15.11
N ASP A 76 3.36 2.88 14.95
CA ASP A 76 3.56 4.34 14.98
C ASP A 76 2.96 5.03 13.74
N VAL A 77 2.97 4.32 12.61
CA VAL A 77 2.46 4.81 11.33
C VAL A 77 1.48 3.80 10.73
N GLU A 78 0.22 4.19 10.60
CA GLU A 78 -0.80 3.39 9.90
C GLU A 78 -1.17 4.03 8.57
N CYS A 79 -1.04 3.24 7.50
CA CYS A 79 -1.35 3.65 6.13
C CYS A 79 -2.22 2.59 5.45
N TRP A 80 -2.85 2.98 4.36
CA TRP A 80 -3.56 2.04 3.50
C TRP A 80 -3.42 2.41 2.02
N ILE A 81 -3.51 1.40 1.16
CA ILE A 81 -3.78 1.60 -0.26
C ILE A 81 -5.07 0.89 -0.65
N HIS A 82 -5.80 1.51 -1.56
CA HIS A 82 -6.98 0.93 -2.18
C HIS A 82 -6.77 0.92 -3.68
N VAL A 83 -6.94 -0.24 -4.30
CA VAL A 83 -6.80 -0.43 -5.74
C VAL A 83 -8.03 -1.09 -6.31
N ASP A 84 -8.74 -0.37 -7.17
CA ASP A 84 -9.81 -0.91 -7.99
C ASP A 84 -9.30 -1.07 -9.42
N ILE A 85 -8.99 -2.31 -9.78
CA ILE A 85 -8.37 -2.69 -11.05
C ILE A 85 -9.36 -2.49 -12.20
N SER A 86 -10.64 -2.81 -11.98
CA SER A 86 -11.69 -2.71 -13.00
C SER A 86 -11.88 -1.27 -13.46
N TYR A 87 -11.77 -0.32 -12.53
CA TYR A 87 -11.94 1.11 -12.80
C TYR A 87 -10.62 1.88 -12.85
N ARG A 88 -9.47 1.20 -12.71
CA ARG A 88 -8.11 1.79 -12.68
C ARG A 88 -7.98 2.92 -11.65
N ARG A 89 -8.56 2.73 -10.47
CA ARG A 89 -8.47 3.69 -9.38
C ARG A 89 -7.45 3.21 -8.37
N TYR A 90 -6.62 4.14 -7.95
CA TYR A 90 -5.56 3.89 -6.99
C TYR A 90 -5.61 5.01 -5.97
N ALA A 91 -5.52 4.66 -4.70
CA ALA A 91 -5.48 5.63 -3.62
C ALA A 91 -4.48 5.20 -2.55
N PHE A 92 -3.86 6.19 -1.93
CA PHE A 92 -3.10 6.05 -0.70
C PHE A 92 -3.77 6.87 0.39
N GLY A 93 -3.84 6.34 1.61
CA GLY A 93 -4.45 7.05 2.72
C GLY A 93 -3.71 6.88 4.05
N VAL A 94 -3.93 7.88 4.91
CA VAL A 94 -3.33 8.03 6.23
C VAL A 94 -4.42 8.53 7.17
N GLY A 95 -4.96 7.65 8.02
CA GLY A 95 -6.20 7.92 8.75
C GLY A 95 -7.32 8.36 7.78
N ASP A 96 -7.88 9.56 8.02
CA ASP A 96 -8.93 10.16 7.19
C ASP A 96 -8.42 10.87 5.92
N ARG A 97 -7.11 11.07 5.77
CA ARG A 97 -6.53 11.75 4.58
C ARG A 97 -6.43 10.74 3.44
N VAL A 98 -6.93 11.12 2.26
CA VAL A 98 -6.88 10.29 1.04
C VAL A 98 -6.21 11.06 -0.09
N PHE A 99 -5.33 10.36 -0.79
CA PHE A 99 -4.63 10.83 -1.98
C PHE A 99 -4.95 9.89 -3.12
N GLU A 100 -5.88 10.32 -3.97
CA GLU A 100 -6.27 9.60 -5.17
C GLU A 100 -5.28 9.88 -6.30
N PHE A 101 -4.85 8.83 -6.98
CA PHE A 101 -4.07 8.96 -8.21
C PHE A 101 -5.02 9.09 -9.39
N SER A 102 -4.62 9.88 -10.37
CA SER A 102 -5.47 10.21 -11.52
C SER A 102 -5.75 8.98 -12.41
N SER A 103 -4.88 7.97 -12.38
CA SER A 103 -4.90 6.73 -13.14
C SER A 103 -3.89 5.75 -12.52
N GLU A 104 -3.26 4.88 -13.33
CA GLU A 104 -2.10 4.09 -12.93
C GLU A 104 -1.01 5.02 -12.33
N PRO A 105 -0.60 4.80 -11.08
CA PRO A 105 0.31 5.69 -10.39
C PRO A 105 1.66 5.75 -11.09
N SER A 106 2.14 6.96 -11.33
CA SER A 106 3.49 7.19 -11.86
C SER A 106 4.46 7.54 -10.73
N LYS A 107 5.76 7.26 -10.91
CA LYS A 107 6.80 7.64 -9.95
C LYS A 107 6.77 9.14 -9.61
N SER A 108 6.49 9.99 -10.59
CA SER A 108 6.42 11.45 -10.39
C SER A 108 5.20 11.86 -9.57
N GLU A 109 4.06 11.20 -9.77
CA GLU A 109 2.84 11.47 -9.00
C GLU A 109 2.98 10.99 -7.56
N ILE A 110 3.57 9.81 -7.36
CA ILE A 110 3.96 9.30 -6.03
C ILE A 110 4.89 10.31 -5.33
N ALA A 111 5.96 10.77 -5.97
CA ALA A 111 6.87 11.75 -5.39
C ALA A 111 6.18 13.09 -5.04
N SER A 112 5.22 13.51 -5.85
CA SER A 112 4.38 14.68 -5.57
C SER A 112 3.51 14.47 -4.33
N THR A 113 2.92 13.28 -4.16
CA THR A 113 2.13 12.93 -2.98
C THR A 113 3.01 12.81 -1.73
N VAL A 114 4.20 12.22 -1.84
CA VAL A 114 5.21 12.20 -0.76
C VAL A 114 5.52 13.62 -0.27
N THR A 115 5.73 14.56 -1.20
CA THR A 115 5.99 15.97 -0.86
C THR A 115 4.83 16.62 -0.09
N GLN A 116 3.57 16.22 -0.36
CA GLN A 116 2.39 16.71 0.37
C GLN A 116 2.19 16.07 1.76
N LEU A 117 2.87 14.96 2.02
CA LEU A 117 2.84 14.24 3.29
C LEU A 117 3.95 14.71 4.24
N GLN A 118 4.97 15.39 3.72
CA GLN A 118 6.02 15.97 4.56
C GLN A 118 5.45 17.12 5.42
N PRO A 119 5.85 17.21 6.71
CA PRO A 119 5.40 18.26 7.62
C PRO A 119 5.89 19.66 7.25
#